data_AF-A0A4Y9PJH2-F1
#
_entry.id   AF-A0A4Y9PJH2-F1
#
_cell.length_a   1.000
_cell.length_b   1.000
_cell.length_c   1.000
_cell.angle_alpha   90.00
_cell.angle_beta   90.00
_cell.angle_gamma   90.00
#
_symmetry.space_group_name_H-M   'P 1'
#
loop_
_entity.id
_entity.type
_entity.pdbx_description
1 polymer ?
#
loop_
_entity_poly.entity_id
_entity_poly.type
_entity_poly.pdbx_seq_one_letter_code
_entity_poly.pdbx_strand_id
1 'polypeptide(L)'
;MSGRRGRGRRDNGLDATLWSPLRDVDPRVGEHLLDVLQAAGIPAYLEPSADVGPYTRTVFLPSPPLDRLFVDRSRRAEARGLVDEHAPPGADGGHAADNRRREPAPDRAAVRSDLDEDAEWARIVSAFEAESGRSAVTDRPSDAPPPPPHEPAVLDRPDEHFEPPPPPPIPAPAPASLYAALIVAAGLLLVGAPGVLGLSSDLGLVLGVAAIAGGVAMLVSRMRDRSPDDGDDGAVV
;
A
#
# COMPACT_ATOMS: atom_id res chain seq x y z
N MET A 1 2.51 -34.51 13.00
CA MET A 1 1.46 -33.95 12.12
C MET A 1 0.73 -32.85 12.89
N SER A 2 1.11 -31.60 12.65
CA SER A 2 0.69 -30.44 13.44
C SER A 2 -0.69 -29.98 13.00
N GLY A 3 -1.70 -30.18 13.85
CA GLY A 3 -3.07 -29.73 13.61
C GLY A 3 -3.13 -28.21 13.51
N ARG A 4 -3.56 -27.69 12.35
CA ARG A 4 -3.91 -26.29 12.14
C ARG A 4 -5.05 -25.94 13.11
N ARG A 5 -4.74 -25.24 14.20
CA ARG A 5 -5.75 -24.64 15.09
C ARG A 5 -6.62 -23.70 14.23
N GLY A 6 -7.93 -23.91 14.31
CA GLY A 6 -8.91 -23.49 13.31
C GLY A 6 -8.83 -22.02 12.91
N ARG A 7 -8.76 -21.75 11.60
CA ARG A 7 -9.31 -20.50 11.08
C ARG A 7 -10.81 -20.58 11.30
N GLY A 8 -11.33 -19.68 12.13
CA GLY A 8 -12.76 -19.43 12.25
C GLY A 8 -13.40 -19.14 10.89
N ARG A 9 -14.73 -19.17 10.86
CA ARG A 9 -15.53 -18.85 9.68
C ARG A 9 -15.21 -17.43 9.21
N ARG A 10 -14.88 -17.26 7.92
CA ARG A 10 -14.42 -15.97 7.34
C ARG A 10 -15.44 -15.26 6.47
N ASP A 11 -16.52 -15.92 6.10
CA ASP A 11 -17.59 -15.35 5.32
C ASP A 11 -18.93 -15.81 5.89
N ASN A 12 -19.98 -15.07 5.56
CA ASN A 12 -21.33 -15.45 5.97
C ASN A 12 -22.11 -16.24 4.90
N GLY A 13 -21.43 -16.75 3.87
CA GLY A 13 -22.03 -17.57 2.81
C GLY A 13 -22.95 -16.81 1.83
N LEU A 14 -23.05 -15.49 1.96
CA LEU A 14 -23.78 -14.63 1.04
C LEU A 14 -22.78 -13.94 0.09
N ASP A 15 -23.17 -13.79 -1.18
CA ASP A 15 -22.32 -13.17 -2.21
C ASP A 15 -22.77 -11.74 -2.52
N ALA A 16 -21.83 -10.87 -2.86
CA ALA A 16 -22.09 -9.47 -3.24
C ALA A 16 -21.54 -9.16 -4.63
N THR A 17 -22.24 -8.28 -5.35
CA THR A 17 -21.76 -7.78 -6.64
C THR A 17 -20.50 -6.92 -6.48
N LEU A 18 -20.40 -6.15 -5.39
CA LEU A 18 -19.27 -5.27 -5.11
C LEU A 18 -18.99 -5.21 -3.62
N TRP A 19 -17.73 -5.45 -3.25
CA TRP A 19 -17.27 -5.45 -1.87
C TRP A 19 -16.69 -4.09 -1.48
N SER A 20 -17.03 -3.61 -0.28
CA SER A 20 -16.51 -2.37 0.28
C SER A 20 -16.00 -2.59 1.71
N PRO A 21 -14.80 -2.09 2.07
CA PRO A 21 -14.31 -2.18 3.43
C PRO A 21 -15.17 -1.32 4.37
N LEU A 22 -15.52 -1.88 5.53
CA LEU A 22 -16.32 -1.23 6.56
C LEU A 22 -15.46 -0.76 7.73
N ARG A 23 -14.76 -1.68 8.41
CA ARG A 23 -13.98 -1.44 9.64
C ARG A 23 -12.97 -2.58 9.88
N ASP A 24 -11.89 -2.30 10.59
CA ASP A 24 -10.98 -3.33 11.11
C ASP A 24 -11.44 -3.71 12.53
N VAL A 25 -11.67 -5.00 12.77
CA VAL A 25 -12.29 -5.56 13.99
C VAL A 25 -11.41 -6.63 14.63
N ASP A 26 -11.58 -6.90 15.92
CA ASP A 26 -10.91 -8.01 16.61
C ASP A 26 -11.41 -9.36 16.05
N PRO A 27 -10.51 -10.31 15.69
CA PRO A 27 -10.87 -11.65 15.21
C PRO A 27 -11.85 -12.41 16.12
N ARG A 28 -11.87 -12.12 17.43
CA ARG A 28 -12.80 -12.75 18.39
C ARG A 28 -14.25 -12.30 18.22
N VAL A 29 -14.46 -11.07 17.73
CA VAL A 29 -15.80 -10.48 17.52
C VAL A 29 -16.26 -10.68 16.07
N GLY A 30 -15.31 -10.92 15.15
CA GLY A 30 -15.57 -11.10 13.73
C GLY A 30 -16.65 -12.13 13.40
N GLU A 31 -16.62 -13.33 14.00
CA GLU A 31 -17.61 -14.38 13.73
C GLU A 31 -19.03 -13.95 14.15
N HIS A 32 -19.16 -13.29 15.31
CA HIS A 32 -20.45 -12.80 15.76
C HIS A 32 -21.03 -11.73 14.80
N LEU A 33 -20.19 -10.84 14.29
CA LEU A 33 -20.61 -9.83 13.30
C LEU A 33 -21.04 -10.49 11.98
N LEU A 34 -20.39 -11.57 11.56
CA LEU A 34 -20.80 -12.31 10.37
C LEU A 34 -22.20 -12.92 10.54
N ASP A 35 -22.53 -13.46 11.71
CA ASP A 35 -23.85 -14.03 12.00
C ASP A 35 -24.94 -12.94 12.05
N VAL A 36 -24.66 -11.80 12.67
CA VAL A 36 -25.59 -10.64 12.71
C VAL A 36 -25.86 -10.12 11.29
N LEU A 37 -24.81 -9.95 10.48
CA LEU A 37 -24.95 -9.50 9.09
C LEU A 37 -25.64 -10.56 8.23
N GLN A 38 -25.42 -11.85 8.50
CA GLN A 38 -26.13 -12.94 7.82
C GLN A 38 -27.63 -12.90 8.13
N ALA A 39 -28.02 -12.70 9.39
CA ALA A 39 -29.41 -12.59 9.80
C ALA A 39 -30.12 -11.40 9.14
N ALA A 40 -29.39 -10.30 8.90
CA ALA A 40 -29.86 -9.15 8.13
C ALA A 40 -29.83 -9.37 6.59
N GLY A 41 -29.31 -10.50 6.11
CA GLY A 41 -29.16 -10.78 4.69
C GLY A 41 -28.17 -9.85 3.98
N ILE A 42 -27.14 -9.38 4.69
CA ILE A 42 -26.07 -8.52 4.16
C ILE A 42 -24.85 -9.40 3.89
N PRO A 43 -24.36 -9.50 2.64
CA PRO A 43 -23.13 -10.22 2.36
C PRO A 43 -21.93 -9.62 3.08
N ALA A 44 -21.15 -10.46 3.75
CA ALA A 44 -20.01 -10.03 4.54
C ALA A 44 -18.89 -11.08 4.56
N TYR A 45 -17.64 -10.61 4.53
CA TYR A 45 -16.46 -11.44 4.75
C TYR A 45 -15.38 -10.69 5.56
N LEU A 46 -14.47 -11.47 6.14
CA LEU A 46 -13.33 -11.03 6.93
C LEU A 46 -12.01 -11.39 6.25
N GLU A 47 -11.10 -10.42 6.20
CA GLU A 47 -9.73 -10.60 5.72
C GLU A 47 -8.73 -10.18 6.81
N PRO A 48 -7.66 -10.94 7.07
CA PRO A 48 -6.63 -10.52 8.02
C PRO A 48 -6.06 -9.17 7.62
N SER A 49 -6.09 -8.22 8.54
CA SER A 49 -5.48 -6.91 8.31
C SER A 49 -3.99 -7.10 8.18
N ALA A 50 -3.45 -6.68 7.04
CA ALA A 50 -2.05 -6.72 6.72
C ALA A 50 -1.62 -5.32 6.27
N ASP A 51 -0.60 -4.79 6.92
CA ASP A 51 0.08 -3.57 6.47
C ASP A 51 1.28 -3.97 5.62
N VAL A 52 1.38 -3.38 4.43
CA VAL A 52 2.50 -3.61 3.51
C VAL A 52 3.46 -2.44 3.66
N GLY A 53 4.71 -2.74 4.06
CA GLY A 53 5.77 -1.74 4.21
C GLY A 53 6.02 -0.97 2.90
N PRO A 54 6.11 0.37 2.92
CA PRO A 54 6.16 1.19 1.71
C PRO A 54 7.42 0.96 0.85
N TYR A 55 8.53 0.56 1.48
CA TYR A 55 9.81 0.37 0.81
C TYR A 55 10.22 -1.09 0.66
N THR A 56 9.89 -1.90 1.65
CA THR A 56 10.30 -3.31 1.72
C THR A 56 9.25 -4.27 1.17
N ARG A 57 8.01 -3.79 0.92
CA ARG A 57 6.84 -4.62 0.59
C ARG A 57 6.61 -5.78 1.57
N THR A 58 7.17 -5.69 2.77
CA THR A 58 7.04 -6.71 3.81
C THR A 58 5.66 -6.58 4.44
N VAL A 59 5.01 -7.74 4.63
CA VAL A 59 3.68 -7.85 5.21
C VAL A 59 3.81 -7.91 6.73
N PHE A 60 3.31 -6.90 7.43
CA PHE A 60 3.22 -6.89 8.88
C PHE A 60 1.76 -7.07 9.31
N LEU A 61 1.52 -7.96 10.27
CA LEU A 61 0.22 -8.01 10.93
C LEU A 61 0.26 -7.04 12.12
N PRO A 62 -0.75 -6.19 12.29
CA PRO A 62 -0.84 -5.34 13.47
C PRO A 62 -0.88 -6.23 14.72
N SER A 63 -0.32 -5.72 15.81
CA SER A 63 -0.38 -6.35 17.14
C SER A 63 -1.14 -5.38 18.06
N PRO A 64 -2.36 -5.71 18.51
CA PRO A 64 -3.06 -7.00 18.36
C PRO A 64 -3.52 -7.29 16.92
N PRO A 65 -3.67 -8.58 16.54
CA PRO A 65 -4.13 -8.98 15.21
C PRO A 65 -5.56 -8.48 14.97
N LEU A 66 -5.80 -7.90 13.79
CA LEU A 66 -7.09 -7.36 13.38
C LEU A 66 -7.57 -8.03 12.10
N ASP A 67 -8.87 -8.18 11.94
CA ASP A 67 -9.52 -8.63 10.71
C ASP A 67 -10.33 -7.48 10.10
N ARG A 68 -10.14 -7.20 8.81
CA ARG A 68 -10.91 -6.22 8.05
C ARG A 68 -12.24 -6.82 7.62
N LEU A 69 -13.33 -6.18 8.03
CA LEU A 69 -14.69 -6.53 7.64
C LEU A 69 -15.07 -5.83 6.33
N PHE A 70 -15.47 -6.61 5.35
CA PHE A 70 -16.00 -6.17 4.06
C PHE A 70 -17.48 -6.53 3.95
N VAL A 71 -18.26 -5.64 3.35
CA VAL A 71 -19.70 -5.80 3.14
C VAL A 71 -20.08 -5.40 1.71
N ASP A 72 -21.27 -5.77 1.27
CA ASP A 72 -21.82 -5.25 0.00
C ASP A 72 -21.83 -3.71 0.01
N ARG A 73 -21.21 -3.13 -1.03
CA ARG A 73 -21.15 -1.68 -1.24
C ARG A 73 -22.52 -1.03 -1.26
N SER A 74 -23.55 -1.71 -1.78
CA SER A 74 -24.91 -1.17 -1.86
C SER A 74 -25.58 -1.06 -0.48
N ARG A 75 -25.23 -1.94 0.46
CA ARG A 75 -25.82 -2.08 1.80
C ARG A 75 -24.91 -1.54 2.91
N ARG A 76 -23.84 -0.84 2.56
CA ARG A 76 -22.80 -0.39 3.51
C ARG A 76 -23.32 0.48 4.66
N ALA A 77 -24.27 1.38 4.38
CA ALA A 77 -24.82 2.29 5.40
C ALA A 77 -25.64 1.54 6.46
N GLU A 78 -26.42 0.56 6.03
CA GLU A 78 -27.20 -0.32 6.92
C GLU A 78 -26.26 -1.22 7.74
N ALA A 79 -25.25 -1.82 7.08
CA ALA A 79 -24.24 -2.63 7.74
C ALA A 79 -23.45 -1.84 8.79
N ARG A 80 -23.14 -0.56 8.53
CA ARG A 80 -22.49 0.33 9.49
C ARG A 80 -23.32 0.46 10.77
N GLY A 81 -24.62 0.72 10.65
CA GLY A 81 -25.50 0.84 11.81
C GLY A 81 -25.56 -0.42 12.66
N LEU A 82 -25.71 -1.59 12.03
CA LEU A 82 -25.74 -2.88 12.72
C LEU A 82 -24.41 -3.20 13.43
N VAL A 83 -23.28 -2.92 12.79
CA VAL A 83 -21.96 -3.14 13.38
C VAL A 83 -21.72 -2.16 14.53
N ASP A 84 -22.13 -0.89 14.41
CA ASP A 84 -21.94 0.08 15.49
C ASP A 84 -22.82 -0.21 16.72
N GLU A 85 -23.98 -0.84 16.53
CA GLU A 85 -24.84 -1.32 17.63
C GLU A 85 -24.27 -2.56 18.35
N HIS A 86 -23.65 -3.48 17.60
CA HIS A 86 -23.21 -4.79 18.13
C HIS A 86 -21.70 -4.87 18.44
N ALA A 87 -20.89 -3.91 17.99
CA ALA A 87 -19.48 -3.85 18.33
C ALA A 87 -19.28 -3.18 19.69
N PRO A 88 -18.53 -3.80 20.63
CA PRO A 88 -18.27 -3.18 21.93
C PRO A 88 -17.47 -1.86 21.76
N PRO A 89 -17.73 -0.84 22.59
CA PRO A 89 -16.97 0.40 22.59
C PRO A 89 -15.50 0.10 22.87
N GLY A 90 -14.60 0.43 21.93
CA GLY A 90 -13.18 0.09 22.00
C GLY A 90 -12.74 -1.11 21.14
N ALA A 91 -13.64 -1.74 20.37
CA ALA A 91 -13.28 -2.73 19.33
C ALA A 91 -12.61 -2.10 18.09
N ASP A 92 -12.38 -0.79 18.11
CA ASP A 92 -11.56 -0.09 17.13
C ASP A 92 -10.11 -0.52 17.24
N GLY A 93 -9.64 -1.29 16.26
CA GLY A 93 -8.22 -1.39 15.95
C GLY A 93 -7.69 -0.06 15.41
N GLY A 94 -7.72 0.99 16.24
CA GLY A 94 -7.55 2.41 15.92
C GLY A 94 -6.17 2.84 15.38
N HIS A 95 -5.44 1.95 14.70
CA HIS A 95 -4.08 2.22 14.22
C HIS A 95 -3.91 2.07 12.70
N ALA A 96 -4.83 1.42 11.97
CA ALA A 96 -4.65 1.15 10.52
C ALA A 96 -5.48 2.05 9.59
N ALA A 97 -6.66 2.51 10.02
CA ALA A 97 -7.50 3.40 9.20
C ALA A 97 -6.93 4.82 9.08
N ASP A 98 -6.09 5.25 10.03
CA ASP A 98 -5.45 6.58 10.06
C ASP A 98 -4.29 6.70 9.04
N ASN A 99 -3.68 5.59 8.63
CA ASN A 99 -2.50 5.63 7.74
C ASN A 99 -2.84 5.69 6.25
N ARG A 100 -3.96 5.11 5.78
CA ARG A 100 -4.32 5.12 4.34
C ARG A 100 -5.08 6.37 3.90
N ARG A 101 -5.57 7.16 4.85
CA ARG A 101 -6.31 8.39 4.62
C ARG A 101 -5.66 9.57 5.34
N ARG A 102 -4.32 9.59 5.43
CA ARG A 102 -3.60 10.76 5.90
C ARG A 102 -3.65 11.81 4.80
N GLU A 103 -4.74 12.59 4.80
CA GLU A 103 -4.66 14.00 4.37
C GLU A 103 -3.38 14.60 4.98
N PRO A 104 -2.64 15.48 4.27
CA PRO A 104 -1.42 16.06 4.80
C PRO A 104 -1.77 16.60 6.18
N ALA A 105 -1.23 15.95 7.22
CA ALA A 105 -1.56 16.29 8.59
C ALA A 105 -1.33 17.80 8.72
N PRO A 106 -2.29 18.57 9.29
CA PRO A 106 -1.99 19.94 9.63
C PRO A 106 -0.70 19.90 10.44
N ASP A 107 0.24 20.75 10.05
CA ASP A 107 1.60 20.82 10.57
C ASP A 107 1.63 20.38 12.02
N ARG A 108 2.35 19.28 12.33
CA ARG A 108 2.58 18.87 13.72
C ARG A 108 3.26 19.98 14.54
N ALA A 109 3.78 21.03 13.88
CA ALA A 109 4.23 22.26 14.50
C ALA A 109 3.10 23.10 15.15
N ALA A 110 1.82 22.80 14.92
CA ALA A 110 0.70 23.39 15.63
C ALA A 110 0.24 22.54 16.84
N VAL A 111 1.07 21.61 17.31
CA VAL A 111 0.94 21.07 18.67
C VAL A 111 1.07 22.25 19.63
N ARG A 112 -0.07 22.77 20.10
CA ARG A 112 -0.25 23.57 21.31
C ARG A 112 1.00 24.32 21.76
N SER A 113 1.30 25.44 21.10
CA SER A 113 2.40 26.34 21.51
C SER A 113 2.20 26.97 22.89
N ASP A 114 1.07 26.69 23.55
CA ASP A 114 0.72 27.06 24.92
C ASP A 114 1.14 26.03 25.97
N LEU A 115 1.65 24.85 25.58
CA LEU A 115 2.21 23.87 26.50
C LEU A 115 3.68 24.19 26.79
N ASP A 116 4.00 24.39 28.06
CA ASP A 116 5.37 24.40 28.54
C ASP A 116 5.93 22.97 28.51
N GLU A 117 6.64 22.66 27.42
CA GLU A 117 7.21 21.33 27.17
C GLU A 117 8.11 20.88 28.31
N ASP A 118 8.94 21.78 28.84
CA ASP A 118 9.87 21.47 29.93
C ASP A 118 9.11 21.06 31.20
N ALA A 119 8.00 21.74 31.50
CA ALA A 119 7.16 21.41 32.66
C ALA A 119 6.39 20.09 32.50
N GLU A 120 5.92 19.76 31.29
CA GLU A 120 5.26 18.47 31.01
C GLU A 120 6.28 17.32 31.06
N TRP A 121 7.46 17.51 30.48
CA TRP A 121 8.56 16.55 30.54
C TRP A 121 8.98 16.27 31.99
N ALA A 122 9.18 17.32 32.79
CA ALA A 122 9.52 17.17 34.20
C ALA A 122 8.45 16.37 34.97
N ARG A 123 7.17 16.61 34.68
CA ARG A 123 6.06 15.84 35.28
C ARG A 123 6.12 14.37 34.91
N ILE A 124 6.28 14.04 33.63
CA ILE A 124 6.39 12.65 33.16
C ILE A 124 7.57 11.94 33.82
N VAL A 125 8.75 12.58 33.85
CA VAL A 125 9.95 12.00 34.49
C VAL A 125 9.74 11.82 35.98
N SER A 126 9.16 12.80 36.68
CA SER A 126 8.90 12.69 38.12
C SER A 126 7.92 11.57 38.47
N ALA A 127 6.87 11.37 37.67
CA ALA A 127 5.92 10.28 37.85
C ALA A 127 6.59 8.93 37.60
N PHE A 128 7.41 8.83 36.55
CA PHE A 128 8.16 7.61 36.25
C PHE A 128 9.19 7.26 37.33
N GLU A 129 9.95 8.24 37.83
CA GLU A 129 10.92 8.04 38.91
C GLU A 129 10.26 7.69 40.25
N ALA A 130 9.06 8.22 40.51
CA ALA A 130 8.28 7.87 41.70
C ALA A 130 7.83 6.39 41.66
N GLU A 131 7.44 5.89 40.49
CA GLU A 131 7.01 4.51 40.30
C GLU A 131 8.20 3.52 40.22
N SER A 132 9.23 3.89 39.46
CA SER A 132 10.32 2.97 39.07
C SER A 132 11.60 3.13 39.90
N GLY A 133 11.65 4.13 40.78
CA GLY A 133 12.86 4.58 41.45
C GLY A 133 13.77 5.39 40.51
N ARG A 134 14.65 6.20 41.11
CA ARG A 134 15.59 7.02 40.34
C ARG A 134 16.64 6.11 39.70
N SER A 135 16.73 6.14 38.37
CA SER A 135 17.75 5.42 37.61
C SER A 135 19.10 6.11 37.81
N ALA A 136 19.82 5.73 38.87
CA ALA A 136 21.21 6.12 39.02
C ALA A 136 22.03 5.33 37.98
N VAL A 137 22.38 5.98 36.87
CA VAL A 137 23.48 5.48 36.02
C VAL A 137 24.75 5.67 36.83
N THR A 138 25.11 4.66 37.63
CA THR A 138 26.31 4.68 38.49
C THR A 138 27.60 4.49 37.70
N ASP A 139 27.50 4.10 36.43
CA ASP A 139 28.65 3.92 35.57
C ASP A 139 29.04 5.27 34.96
N ARG A 140 30.16 5.84 35.40
CA ARG A 140 30.78 6.95 34.67
C ARG A 140 31.15 6.41 33.29
N PRO A 141 30.91 7.17 32.20
CA PRO A 141 31.43 6.79 30.89
C PRO A 141 32.91 6.45 31.02
N SER A 142 33.29 5.24 30.64
CA SER A 142 34.68 4.83 30.66
C SER A 142 35.45 5.67 29.63
N ASP A 143 36.42 6.45 30.09
CA ASP A 143 37.39 7.15 29.21
C ASP A 143 38.41 6.18 28.58
N ALA A 144 38.27 4.87 28.81
CA ALA A 144 39.12 3.89 28.17
C ALA A 144 38.84 3.88 26.64
N PRO A 145 39.88 3.98 25.79
CA PRO A 145 39.71 3.75 24.37
C PRO A 145 39.10 2.36 24.15
N PRO A 146 38.12 2.22 23.23
CA PRO A 146 37.53 0.92 22.93
C PRO A 146 38.62 -0.06 22.47
N PRO A 147 38.52 -1.35 22.82
CA PRO A 147 39.46 -2.35 22.32
C PRO A 147 39.45 -2.35 20.79
N PRO A 148 40.61 -2.56 20.14
CA PRO A 148 40.66 -2.64 18.68
C PRO A 148 39.73 -3.77 18.21
N PRO A 149 38.92 -3.54 17.16
CA PRO A 149 38.00 -4.55 16.64
C PRO A 149 38.79 -5.79 16.19
N HIS A 150 38.25 -6.98 16.46
CA HIS A 150 38.89 -8.26 16.16
C HIS A 150 39.06 -8.54 14.66
N GLU A 151 38.36 -7.79 13.80
CA GLU A 151 38.46 -7.87 12.36
C GLU A 151 38.70 -6.47 11.78
N PRO A 152 39.63 -6.29 10.83
CA PRO A 152 39.73 -5.04 10.09
C PRO A 152 38.40 -4.80 9.36
N ALA A 153 37.92 -3.55 9.37
CA ALA A 153 36.70 -3.20 8.67
C ALA A 153 36.79 -3.65 7.21
N VAL A 154 35.80 -4.39 6.74
CA VAL A 154 35.73 -4.86 5.32
C VAL A 154 35.91 -3.70 4.35
N LEU A 155 35.54 -2.48 4.77
CA LEU A 155 35.68 -1.22 4.04
C LEU A 155 37.13 -0.76 3.82
N ASP A 156 38.09 -1.23 4.62
CA ASP A 156 39.52 -0.87 4.50
C ASP A 156 40.31 -1.86 3.63
N ARG A 157 39.64 -2.84 2.99
CA ARG A 157 40.29 -3.75 2.03
C ARG A 157 40.42 -3.05 0.68
N PRO A 158 41.65 -2.82 0.16
CA PRO A 158 41.86 -2.06 -1.07
C PRO A 158 41.26 -2.72 -2.33
N ASP A 159 40.94 -4.02 -2.30
CA ASP A 159 40.73 -4.82 -3.51
C ASP A 159 39.30 -5.41 -3.69
N GLU A 160 38.31 -5.04 -2.84
CA GLU A 160 36.94 -5.63 -2.88
C GLU A 160 35.85 -4.62 -3.36
N HIS A 161 36.18 -3.68 -4.26
CA HIS A 161 35.18 -2.80 -4.88
C HIS A 161 34.55 -3.46 -6.11
N PHE A 162 33.30 -3.93 -5.99
CA PHE A 162 32.54 -4.43 -7.14
C PHE A 162 32.15 -3.27 -8.08
N GLU A 163 32.77 -3.21 -9.25
CA GLU A 163 32.29 -2.39 -10.38
C GLU A 163 31.21 -3.17 -11.13
N PRO A 164 29.95 -2.70 -11.13
CA PRO A 164 28.92 -3.36 -11.91
C PRO A 164 29.31 -3.33 -13.39
N PRO A 165 29.12 -4.44 -14.14
CA PRO A 165 29.33 -4.42 -15.57
C PRO A 165 28.44 -3.34 -16.20
N PRO A 166 28.90 -2.68 -17.28
CA PRO A 166 28.07 -1.69 -17.96
C PRO A 166 26.74 -2.35 -18.37
N PRO A 167 25.60 -1.66 -18.16
CA PRO A 167 24.30 -2.24 -18.48
C PRO A 167 24.24 -2.58 -19.98
N PRO A 168 23.57 -3.68 -20.36
CA PRO A 168 23.37 -4.00 -21.77
C PRO A 168 22.59 -2.86 -22.46
N PRO A 169 22.87 -2.60 -23.75
CA PRO A 169 22.17 -1.54 -24.48
C PRO A 169 20.68 -1.85 -24.58
N ILE A 170 19.84 -0.82 -24.38
CA ILE A 170 18.39 -0.95 -24.51
C ILE A 170 18.01 -1.36 -25.94
N PRO A 171 17.12 -2.35 -26.15
CA PRO A 171 16.68 -2.75 -27.46
C PRO A 171 15.86 -1.62 -28.12
N ALA A 172 16.16 -1.34 -29.39
CA ALA A 172 15.43 -0.33 -30.14
C ALA A 172 13.94 -0.71 -30.30
N PRO A 173 13.01 0.26 -30.27
CA PRO A 173 11.61 -0.02 -30.51
C PRO A 173 11.42 -0.54 -31.93
N ALA A 174 10.85 -1.74 -32.05
CA ALA A 174 10.62 -2.34 -33.36
C ALA A 174 9.64 -1.51 -34.21
N PRO A 175 9.82 -1.48 -35.56
CA PRO A 175 9.18 -0.52 -36.46
C PRO A 175 7.66 -0.47 -36.38
N ALA A 176 7.00 -1.61 -36.11
CA ALA A 176 5.54 -1.66 -35.90
C ALA A 176 5.05 -0.78 -34.74
N SER A 177 5.80 -0.69 -33.63
CA SER A 177 5.46 0.19 -32.51
C SER A 177 5.62 1.65 -32.89
N LEU A 178 6.59 1.96 -33.74
CA LEU A 178 6.82 3.31 -34.24
C LEU A 178 5.67 3.74 -35.17
N TYR A 179 5.21 2.87 -36.07
CA TYR A 179 4.02 3.14 -36.88
C TYR A 179 2.77 3.35 -36.03
N ALA A 180 2.54 2.51 -35.01
CA ALA A 180 1.40 2.68 -34.12
C ALA A 180 1.46 4.02 -33.36
N ALA A 181 2.63 4.41 -32.85
CA ALA A 181 2.84 5.71 -32.22
C ALA A 181 2.59 6.88 -33.18
N LEU A 182 3.06 6.79 -34.44
CA LEU A 182 2.80 7.79 -35.47
C LEU A 182 1.31 7.92 -35.80
N ILE A 183 0.57 6.80 -35.87
CA ILE A 183 -0.87 6.81 -36.10
C ILE A 183 -1.61 7.52 -34.96
N VAL A 184 -1.23 7.27 -33.70
CA VAL A 184 -1.81 7.96 -32.54
C VAL A 184 -1.49 9.46 -32.58
N ALA A 185 -0.26 9.84 -32.89
CA ALA A 185 0.15 11.24 -33.01
C ALA A 185 -0.61 11.97 -34.14
N ALA A 186 -0.76 11.32 -35.29
CA ALA A 186 -1.57 11.83 -36.40
C ALA A 186 -3.04 11.98 -35.99
N GLY A 187 -3.61 11.00 -35.28
CA GLY A 187 -4.97 11.09 -34.77
C GLY A 187 -5.17 12.26 -33.81
N LEU A 188 -4.23 12.51 -32.90
CA LEU A 188 -4.25 13.68 -32.01
C LEU A 188 -4.16 15.00 -32.79
N LEU A 189 -3.32 15.06 -33.84
CA LEU A 189 -3.25 16.20 -34.74
C LEU A 189 -4.60 16.46 -35.43
N LEU A 190 -5.26 15.41 -35.92
CA LEU A 190 -6.57 15.53 -36.58
C LEU A 190 -7.67 16.03 -35.62
N VAL A 191 -7.63 15.65 -34.34
CA VAL A 191 -8.58 16.15 -33.33
C VAL A 191 -8.31 17.61 -32.98
N GLY A 192 -7.05 18.00 -32.77
CA GLY A 192 -6.69 19.33 -32.31
C GLY A 192 -6.63 20.41 -33.40
N ALA A 193 -6.26 20.03 -34.62
CA ALA A 193 -6.00 20.96 -35.72
C ALA A 193 -6.41 20.39 -37.10
N PRO A 194 -7.68 19.99 -37.30
CA PRO A 194 -8.14 19.40 -38.57
C PRO A 194 -7.97 20.34 -39.78
N GLY A 195 -8.01 21.65 -39.53
CA GLY A 195 -7.82 22.68 -40.56
C GLY A 195 -6.43 22.67 -41.22
N VAL A 196 -5.40 22.12 -40.57
CA VAL A 196 -4.04 21.99 -41.16
C VAL A 196 -4.05 21.07 -42.38
N LEU A 197 -4.99 20.12 -42.42
CA LEU A 197 -5.18 19.17 -43.52
C LEU A 197 -6.36 19.56 -44.44
N GLY A 198 -6.96 20.74 -44.26
CA GLY A 198 -8.13 21.18 -45.01
C GLY A 198 -9.41 20.37 -44.71
N LEU A 199 -9.46 19.66 -43.59
CA LEU A 199 -10.61 18.85 -43.19
C LEU A 199 -11.62 19.68 -42.39
N SER A 200 -12.91 19.36 -42.54
CA SER A 200 -13.95 19.88 -41.65
C SER A 200 -13.74 19.36 -40.22
N SER A 201 -14.14 20.14 -39.21
CA SER A 201 -13.98 19.76 -37.79
C SER A 201 -14.62 18.40 -37.46
N ASP A 202 -15.81 18.12 -38.01
CA ASP A 202 -16.52 16.86 -37.75
C ASP A 202 -15.78 15.65 -38.33
N LEU A 203 -15.34 15.72 -39.59
CA LEU A 203 -14.53 14.66 -40.20
C LEU A 203 -13.18 14.49 -39.51
N GLY A 204 -12.55 15.59 -39.12
CA GLY A 204 -11.29 15.56 -38.38
C GLY A 204 -11.40 14.85 -37.04
N LEU A 205 -12.49 15.13 -36.30
CA LEU A 205 -12.78 14.47 -35.04
C LEU A 205 -13.01 12.97 -35.23
N VAL A 206 -13.84 12.56 -36.18
CA VAL A 206 -14.16 11.13 -36.43
C VAL A 206 -12.91 10.37 -36.85
N LEU A 207 -12.15 10.89 -37.81
CA LEU A 207 -10.92 10.26 -38.29
C LEU A 207 -9.84 10.25 -37.22
N GLY A 208 -9.71 11.33 -36.44
CA GLY A 208 -8.75 11.44 -35.36
C GLY A 208 -9.00 10.42 -34.25
N VAL A 209 -10.25 10.30 -33.78
CA VAL A 209 -10.64 9.31 -32.77
C VAL A 209 -10.43 7.88 -33.29
N ALA A 210 -10.83 7.60 -34.54
CA ALA A 210 -10.64 6.28 -35.15
C ALA A 210 -9.15 5.91 -35.26
N ALA A 211 -8.29 6.87 -35.66
CA ALA A 211 -6.85 6.67 -35.74
C ALA A 211 -6.24 6.41 -34.35
N ILE A 212 -6.61 7.19 -33.33
CA ILE A 212 -6.13 6.97 -31.95
C ILE A 212 -6.53 5.58 -31.45
N ALA A 213 -7.81 5.21 -31.60
CA ALA A 213 -8.30 3.91 -31.16
C ALA A 213 -7.60 2.76 -31.89
N GLY A 214 -7.41 2.86 -33.21
CA GLY A 214 -6.71 1.87 -34.02
C GLY A 214 -5.23 1.72 -33.64
N GLY A 215 -4.53 2.85 -33.45
CA GLY A 215 -3.12 2.84 -33.04
C GLY A 215 -2.91 2.23 -31.65
N VAL A 216 -3.78 2.55 -30.69
CA VAL A 216 -3.75 1.94 -29.35
C VAL A 216 -4.06 0.45 -29.41
N ALA A 217 -5.09 0.03 -30.15
CA ALA A 217 -5.44 -1.38 -30.31
C ALA A 217 -4.27 -2.19 -30.91
N MET A 218 -3.57 -1.62 -31.90
CA MET A 218 -2.37 -2.22 -32.49
C MET A 218 -1.25 -2.41 -31.46
N LEU A 219 -0.99 -1.42 -30.59
CA LEU A 219 -0.01 -1.52 -29.52
C LEU A 219 -0.36 -2.63 -28.52
N VAL A 220 -1.62 -2.70 -28.11
CA VAL A 220 -2.11 -3.70 -27.14
C VAL A 220 -2.03 -5.12 -27.72
N SER A 221 -2.42 -5.31 -28.98
CA SER A 221 -2.26 -6.60 -29.67
C SER A 221 -0.80 -7.04 -29.65
N ARG A 222 0.12 -6.11 -29.94
CA ARG A 222 1.55 -6.40 -29.96
C ARG A 222 2.11 -6.76 -28.58
N MET A 223 1.63 -6.10 -27.52
CA MET A 223 2.01 -6.47 -26.16
C MET A 223 1.56 -7.90 -25.80
N ARG A 224 0.44 -8.34 -26.36
CA ARG A 224 -0.12 -9.68 -26.15
C ARG A 224 0.63 -10.78 -26.90
N ASP A 225 1.25 -10.45 -28.04
CA ASP A 225 1.97 -11.40 -28.90
C ASP A 225 3.45 -11.63 -28.48
N ARG A 226 3.93 -11.03 -27.38
CA ARG A 226 5.25 -11.39 -26.83
C ARG A 226 5.17 -12.78 -26.20
N SER A 227 5.83 -13.76 -26.83
CA SER A 227 5.94 -15.12 -26.30
C SER A 227 6.69 -15.15 -24.96
N PRO A 228 6.33 -16.05 -24.04
CA PRO A 228 6.99 -16.20 -22.72
C PRO A 228 8.46 -16.69 -22.78
N ASP A 229 9.00 -16.89 -23.98
CA ASP A 229 10.34 -17.40 -24.26
C ASP A 229 11.34 -16.28 -24.63
N ASP A 230 10.88 -15.02 -24.66
CA ASP A 230 11.71 -13.84 -24.89
C ASP A 230 12.42 -13.48 -23.57
N GLY A 231 13.51 -14.20 -23.33
CA GLY A 231 14.35 -14.27 -22.12
C GLY A 231 14.50 -13.00 -21.28
N ASP A 232 13.59 -12.83 -20.32
CA ASP A 232 13.87 -12.18 -19.05
C ASP A 232 14.41 -13.27 -18.12
N ASP A 233 15.72 -13.54 -18.20
CA ASP A 233 16.40 -14.45 -17.28
C ASP A 233 16.55 -13.72 -15.93
N GLY A 234 15.41 -13.58 -15.27
CA GLY A 234 15.28 -12.98 -13.96
C GLY A 234 16.06 -13.82 -12.96
N ALA A 235 17.26 -13.34 -12.62
CA ALA A 235 18.07 -13.74 -11.47
C ALA A 235 18.24 -15.26 -11.27
N VAL A 236 19.38 -15.78 -11.74
CA VAL A 236 19.91 -17.05 -11.24
C VAL A 236 20.40 -16.87 -9.79
N VAL A 237 19.71 -17.49 -8.85
CA VAL A 237 20.14 -17.70 -7.45
C VAL A 237 20.86 -19.02 -7.27
#